data_AF-A0A0F8NUH1-F1
#
_entry.id   AF-A0A0F8NUH1-F1
#
_cell.length_a   1.000
_cell.length_b   1.000
_cell.length_c   1.000
_cell.angle_alpha   90.00
_cell.angle_beta   90.00
_cell.angle_gamma   90.00
#
_symmetry.space_group_name_H-M   'P 1'
#
loop_
_entity.id
_entity.type
_entity.pdbx_description
1 polymer ?
#
loop_
_entity_poly.entity_id
_entity_poly.type
_entity_poly.pdbx_seq_one_letter_code
_entity_poly.pdbx_strand_id
1 'polypeptide(L)' 'MKISQDVEAIIHENISSSKAPKFNHTAASIGADEDLQVVCLGTDGLPYLFWQGGVKKSQWHYEGKLLHDKIKV' A
#
# COMPACT_ATOMS: atom_id res chain seq x y z
N MET A 1 10.71 16.12 3.36
CA MET A 1 10.11 14.78 3.46
C MET A 1 10.42 14.04 2.17
N LYS A 2 11.31 13.05 2.22
CA LYS A 2 11.73 12.29 1.04
C LYS A 2 10.83 11.06 0.99
N ILE A 3 9.63 11.23 0.43
CA ILE A 3 8.53 10.25 0.38
C ILE A 3 9.00 8.82 0.07
N SER A 4 10.06 8.65 -0.73
CA SER A 4 10.61 7.33 -1.06
C SER A 4 11.26 6.58 0.12
N GLN A 5 11.93 7.26 1.05
CA GLN A 5 12.64 6.58 2.16
C GLN A 5 11.70 6.17 3.29
N ASP A 6 10.70 6.99 3.58
CA ASP A 6 9.70 6.70 4.60
C ASP A 6 8.79 5.54 4.14
N VAL A 7 8.36 5.54 2.88
CA VAL A 7 7.54 4.46 2.30
C VAL A 7 8.29 3.13 2.27
N GLU A 8 9.57 3.10 1.90
CA GLU A 8 10.35 1.85 1.92
C GLU A 8 10.59 1.30 3.33
N ALA A 9 10.81 2.16 4.32
CA ALA A 9 10.91 1.74 5.72
C ALA A 9 9.59 1.15 6.25
N ILE A 10 8.46 1.77 5.91
CA ILE A 10 7.11 1.32 6.30
C ILE A 10 6.76 -0.02 5.65
N ILE A 11 7.13 -0.20 4.38
CA ILE A 11 7.01 -1.47 3.64
C ILE A 11 7.86 -2.54 4.32
N HIS A 12 9.11 -2.24 4.68
CA HIS A 12 10.01 -3.20 5.33
C HIS A 12 9.53 -3.64 6.73
N GLU A 13 9.06 -2.70 7.56
CA GLU A 13 8.62 -3.01 8.94
C GLU A 13 7.31 -3.79 9.00
N ASN A 14 6.34 -3.48 8.12
CA ASN A 14 4.99 -4.09 8.14
C ASN A 14 4.88 -5.42 7.35
N ILE A 15 5.93 -5.82 6.63
CA ILE A 15 5.95 -7.07 5.84
C ILE A 15 6.68 -8.22 6.57
N SER A 16 7.33 -7.97 7.71
CA SER A 16 8.00 -9.06 8.43
C SER A 16 7.04 -10.07 9.08
N SER A 17 5.75 -9.76 9.21
CA SER A 17 4.72 -10.65 9.80
C SER A 17 3.60 -11.06 8.84
N SER A 18 3.49 -10.45 7.65
CA SER A 18 2.40 -10.71 6.71
C SER A 18 2.87 -11.59 5.54
N LYS A 19 2.01 -12.47 5.03
CA LYS A 19 2.27 -13.30 3.84
C LYS A 19 2.39 -12.49 2.53
N ALA A 20 2.71 -11.20 2.60
CA ALA A 20 2.80 -10.31 1.46
C ALA A 20 4.06 -10.62 0.63
N PRO A 21 4.01 -10.48 -0.71
CA PRO A 21 5.18 -10.63 -1.55
C PRO A 21 6.16 -9.48 -1.30
N LYS A 22 7.39 -9.63 -1.80
CA LYS A 22 8.30 -8.49 -1.96
C LYS A 22 7.72 -7.53 -3.00
N PHE A 23 8.05 -6.25 -2.87
CA PHE A 23 7.64 -5.22 -3.83
C PHE A 23 8.83 -4.70 -4.62
N ASN A 24 8.63 -4.38 -5.89
CA ASN A 24 9.70 -3.88 -6.78
C ASN A 24 9.39 -2.52 -7.43
N HIS A 25 8.15 -2.04 -7.35
CA HIS A 25 7.75 -0.71 -7.78
C HIS A 25 6.71 -0.15 -6.83
N THR A 26 6.71 1.18 -6.68
CA THR A 26 5.81 1.89 -5.79
C THR A 26 5.36 3.19 -6.42
N ALA A 27 4.07 3.52 -6.27
CA ALA A 27 3.49 4.81 -6.62
C ALA A 27 2.63 5.29 -5.46
N ALA A 28 2.57 6.61 -5.25
CA ALA A 28 1.77 7.20 -4.19
C ALA A 28 0.93 8.36 -4.71
N SER A 29 -0.30 8.47 -4.19
CA SER A 29 -1.22 9.56 -4.49
C SER A 29 -2.12 9.82 -3.28
N ILE A 30 -2.74 10.99 -3.24
CA ILE A 30 -3.86 11.23 -2.32
C ILE A 30 -5.11 10.58 -2.90
N GLY A 31 -5.79 9.78 -2.10
CA GLY A 31 -6.99 9.04 -2.50
C GLY A 31 -8.25 9.50 -1.78
N ALA A 32 -9.12 8.55 -1.46
CA ALA A 32 -10.35 8.82 -0.70
C ALA A 32 -10.03 9.47 0.66
N ASP A 33 -10.91 10.36 1.11
CA ASP A 33 -10.82 11.05 2.41
C ASP A 33 -9.50 11.83 2.66
N GLU A 34 -8.81 12.20 1.59
CA GLU A 34 -7.48 12.82 1.61
C GLU A 34 -6.37 11.93 2.20
N ASP A 35 -6.62 10.62 2.27
CA ASP A 35 -5.65 9.66 2.79
C ASP A 35 -4.54 9.39 1.77
N LEU A 36 -3.31 9.25 2.26
CA LEU A 36 -2.18 8.86 1.42
C LEU A 36 -2.35 7.40 1.02
N GLN A 37 -2.46 7.13 -0.28
CA GLN A 37 -2.53 5.79 -0.84
C GLN A 37 -1.22 5.44 -1.52
N VAL A 38 -0.77 4.21 -1.33
CA VAL A 38 0.45 3.67 -1.91
C VAL A 38 0.10 2.37 -2.61
N VAL A 39 0.34 2.34 -3.92
CA VAL A 39 0.22 1.13 -4.73
C VAL A 39 1.61 0.55 -4.95
N CYS A 40 1.78 -0.71 -4.58
CA CYS A 40 3.00 -1.47 -4.79
C CYS A 40 2.79 -2.56 -5.84
N LEU A 41 3.79 -2.80 -6.69
CA LEU A 41 3.83 -3.97 -7.56
C LEU A 41 4.60 -5.09 -6.87
N GLY A 42 3.93 -6.21 -6.62
CA GLY A 42 4.54 -7.40 -6.06
C GLY A 42 5.49 -8.09 -7.05
N THR A 43 6.49 -8.79 -6.54
CA THR A 43 7.33 -9.69 -7.35
C THR A 43 6.54 -10.86 -7.94
N ASP A 44 5.31 -11.09 -7.46
CA ASP A 44 4.34 -12.00 -8.05
C ASP A 44 3.58 -11.38 -9.24
N GLY A 45 3.88 -10.13 -9.60
CA GLY A 45 3.29 -9.41 -10.74
C GLY A 45 1.95 -8.76 -10.45
N LEU A 46 1.51 -8.72 -9.18
CA LEU A 46 0.17 -8.24 -8.81
C LEU A 46 0.23 -6.91 -8.04
N PRO A 47 -0.76 -6.04 -8.19
CA PRO A 47 -0.82 -4.77 -7.46
C PRO A 47 -1.36 -4.95 -6.03
N TYR A 48 -0.86 -4.14 -5.10
CA TYR A 48 -1.22 -4.16 -3.68
C TYR A 48 -1.44 -2.74 -3.16
N LEU A 49 -2.42 -2.55 -2.27
CA LEU A 49 -2.76 -1.25 -1.69
C LEU A 49 -2.38 -1.18 -0.21
N PHE A 50 -1.68 -0.10 0.11
CA PHE A 50 -1.50 0.42 1.46
C PHE A 50 -2.09 1.82 1.51
N TRP A 51 -2.61 2.22 2.66
CA TRP A 51 -3.04 3.59 2.85
C TRP A 51 -2.76 4.07 4.27
N GLN A 52 -2.56 5.37 4.42
CA GLN A 52 -2.33 6.02 5.71
C GLN A 52 -3.46 7.01 5.96
N GLY A 53 -4.20 6.81 7.05
CA GLY A 53 -5.45 7.53 7.21
C GLY A 53 -6.39 7.03 8.29
N GLY A 54 -7.65 7.49 8.18
CA GLY A 54 -8.76 7.13 9.07
C GLY A 54 -8.85 8.03 10.31
N VAL A 55 -9.41 7.50 11.41
CA VAL A 55 -9.65 8.28 12.67
C VAL A 55 -8.37 8.95 13.17
N LYS A 56 -7.21 8.35 12.89
CA LYS A 56 -5.89 8.95 13.11
C LYS A 56 -5.15 8.95 11.77
N LYS A 57 -5.00 10.13 11.15
CA LYS A 57 -4.31 10.37 9.85
C LYS A 57 -2.84 9.88 9.76
N SER A 58 -2.33 9.21 10.78
CA SER A 58 -0.97 8.64 10.84
C SER A 58 -0.93 7.12 10.83
N GLN A 59 -2.07 6.43 10.93
CA GLN A 59 -2.12 4.96 10.96
C GLN A 59 -2.04 4.37 9.55
N TRP A 60 -1.14 3.40 9.36
CA TRP A 60 -1.06 2.62 8.12
C TRP A 60 -1.98 1.41 8.16
N HIS A 61 -2.56 1.13 7.01
CA HIS A 61 -3.48 0.02 6.76
C HIS A 61 -3.03 -0.73 5.50
N TYR A 62 -3.16 -2.05 5.51
CA TYR A 62 -2.87 -2.92 4.38
C TYR A 62 -4.16 -3.57 3.90
N GLU A 63 -4.63 -3.17 2.72
CA GLU A 63 -5.86 -3.71 2.12
C GLU A 63 -5.62 -5.02 1.37
N GLY A 64 -4.37 -5.30 1.01
CA GLY A 64 -4.02 -6.50 0.28
C GLY A 64 -3.99 -6.30 -1.24
N LYS A 65 -4.17 -7.42 -1.93
CA LYS A 65 -4.07 -7.52 -3.39
C LYS A 65 -5.22 -6.76 -4.04
N LEU A 66 -4.91 -5.84 -4.94
CA LEU A 66 -5.85 -5.06 -5.75
C LEU A 66 -6.44 -5.89 -6.91
N LEU A 67 -6.74 -7.16 -6.67
CA LEU A 67 -7.58 -7.96 -7.56
C LEU A 67 -8.99 -7.88 -7.02
N HIS A 68 -9.77 -6.95 -7.56
CA HIS A 68 -11.21 -7.01 -7.39
C HIS A 68 -11.72 -8.19 -8.23
N ASP A 69 -12.22 -9.23 -7.55
CA ASP A 69 -13.02 -10.27 -8.17
C ASP A 69 -14.21 -9.60 -8.87
N LYS A 70 -14.18 -9.60 -10.21
CA LYS A 70 -15.23 -9.16 -11.13
C LYS A 70 -15.98 -7.90 -10.69
N ILE A 71 -15.72 -6.77 -11.38
CA ILE A 71 -16.71 -5.71 -11.47
C ILE A 71 -17.96 -6.35 -12.07
N LYS A 72 -18.93 -6.69 -11.23
CA LYS A 72 -20.27 -7.06 -11.68
C LYS A 72 -20.98 -5.74 -11.97
N VAL A 73 -20.80 -5.26 -13.19
CA VAL A 73 -21.72 -4.33 -13.84
C VAL A 73 -23.03 -5.04 -14.15
#